data_AF-A0A917RAS8-F1
#
_entry.id   AF-A0A917RAS8-F1
#
_cell.length_a   1.000
_cell.length_b   1.000
_cell.length_c   1.000
_cell.angle_alpha   90.00
_cell.angle_beta   90.00
_cell.angle_gamma   90.00
#
_symmetry.space_group_name_H-M   'P 1'
#
loop_
_entity.id
_entity.type
_entity.pdbx_description
1 polymer ?
#
loop_
_entity_poly.entity_id
_entity_poly.type
_entity_poly.pdbx_seq_one_letter_code
_entity_poly.pdbx_strand_id
1 'polypeptide(L)'
;MTVDTIGWDTAQRRAFGELTAKAWFDAGLRLRYEREPRSVLAEYDIRLADGACPPVLPPEPRGELEVELLTGTEAPPPPPCMLSLCFCLAVQ
;
A
#
# COMPACT_ATOMS: atom_id res chain seq x y z
N MET A 1 4.47 -3.01 -17.30
CA MET A 1 5.28 -1.85 -16.93
C MET A 1 5.29 -1.77 -15.41
N THR A 2 6.31 -2.32 -14.77
CA THR A 2 6.57 -2.07 -13.35
C THR A 2 7.20 -0.69 -13.26
N VAL A 3 6.56 0.26 -12.60
CA VAL A 3 7.20 1.56 -12.30
C VAL A 3 8.40 1.23 -11.41
N ASP A 4 9.62 1.36 -11.96
CA ASP A 4 10.86 1.24 -11.21
C ASP A 4 10.83 2.28 -10.09
N THR A 5 10.51 1.83 -8.89
CA THR A 5 9.95 2.65 -7.81
C THR A 5 11.08 3.25 -6.99
N ILE A 6 11.90 4.15 -7.57
CA ILE A 6 12.88 4.97 -6.83
C ILE A 6 13.91 4.15 -5.99
N GLY A 7 13.93 2.82 -6.11
CA GLY A 7 14.70 1.90 -5.25
C GLY A 7 14.14 1.71 -3.83
N TRP A 8 12.88 2.07 -3.57
CA TRP A 8 12.26 1.98 -2.24
C TRP A 8 11.79 0.58 -1.87
N ASP A 9 11.97 0.22 -0.60
CA ASP A 9 11.40 -1.00 -0.04
C ASP A 9 9.87 -0.89 0.17
N THR A 10 9.24 -1.97 0.64
CA THR A 10 7.79 -1.98 0.88
C THR A 10 7.35 -1.01 1.98
N ALA A 11 8.17 -0.81 3.02
CA ALA A 11 7.84 0.08 4.12
C ALA A 11 7.87 1.55 3.66
N GLN A 12 8.88 1.94 2.90
CA GLN A 12 9.00 3.28 2.34
C GLN A 12 7.87 3.59 1.34
N ARG A 13 7.52 2.63 0.49
CA ARG A 13 6.39 2.77 -0.45
C ARG A 13 5.06 2.97 0.29
N ARG A 14 4.85 2.24 1.39
CA ARG A 14 3.68 2.42 2.26
C ARG A 14 3.68 3.79 2.92
N ALA A 15 4.80 4.18 3.53
CA ALA A 15 4.93 5.48 4.19
C ALA A 15 4.67 6.64 3.22
N PHE A 16 5.12 6.53 1.95
CA PHE A 16 4.84 7.52 0.93
C PHE A 16 3.35 7.59 0.56
N GLY A 17 2.67 6.45 0.50
CA GLY A 17 1.21 6.39 0.31
C GLY A 17 0.45 7.08 1.45
N GLU A 18 0.88 6.87 2.70
CA GLU A 18 0.30 7.52 3.88
C GLU A 18 0.56 9.04 3.88
N LEU A 19 1.77 9.48 3.58
CA LEU A 19 2.13 10.89 3.38
C LEU A 19 1.26 11.54 2.31
N THR A 20 1.09 10.86 1.19
CA THR A 20 0.27 11.32 0.06
C THR A 20 -1.18 11.53 0.47
N ALA A 21 -1.78 10.51 1.12
CA ALA A 21 -3.16 10.59 1.58
C ALA A 21 -3.36 11.75 2.57
N LYS A 22 -2.42 11.97 3.50
CA LYS A 22 -2.47 13.11 4.43
C LYS A 22 -2.35 14.45 3.71
N ALA A 23 -1.47 14.56 2.72
CA ALA A 23 -1.25 15.79 1.97
C ALA A 23 -2.45 16.21 1.09
N TRP A 24 -3.40 15.31 0.82
CA TRP A 24 -4.67 15.69 0.19
C TRP A 24 -5.57 16.50 1.13
N PHE A 25 -5.56 16.22 2.44
CA PHE A 25 -6.42 16.89 3.42
C PHE A 25 -5.71 18.01 4.20
N ASP A 26 -4.38 17.99 4.27
CA ASP A 26 -3.56 19.01 4.94
C ASP A 26 -2.77 19.83 3.91
N ALA A 27 -3.32 21.01 3.58
CA ALA A 27 -2.67 21.96 2.68
C ALA A 27 -1.31 22.47 3.21
N GLY A 28 -1.14 22.53 4.54
CA GLY A 28 0.12 22.93 5.16
C GLY A 28 1.21 21.88 4.95
N LEU A 29 0.86 20.60 5.10
CA LEU A 29 1.75 19.48 4.77
C LEU A 29 2.10 19.46 3.28
N ARG A 30 1.12 19.68 2.40
CA ARG A 30 1.35 19.76 0.95
C ARG A 30 2.34 20.87 0.59
N LEU A 31 2.12 22.09 1.09
CA LEU A 31 3.00 23.23 0.85
C LEU A 31 4.42 22.99 1.38
N ARG A 32 4.54 22.37 2.56
CA ARG A 32 5.85 21.97 3.11
C ARG A 32 6.55 20.95 2.22
N TYR A 33 5.83 19.96 1.70
CA TYR A 33 6.40 18.97 0.79
C TYR A 33 6.89 19.62 -0.51
N GLU A 34 6.10 20.53 -1.08
CA GLU A 34 6.47 21.25 -2.31
C GLU A 34 7.73 22.13 -2.10
N ARG A 35 7.90 22.71 -0.91
CA ARG A 35 9.06 23.55 -0.57
C ARG A 35 10.30 22.76 -0.18
N GLU A 36 10.14 21.73 0.64
CA GLU A 36 11.22 21.00 1.32
C GLU A 36 10.99 19.47 1.27
N PRO A 37 10.88 18.87 0.08
CA PRO A 37 10.43 17.48 -0.06
C PRO A 37 11.36 16.47 0.64
N ARG A 38 12.67 16.67 0.61
CA ARG A 38 13.63 15.74 1.27
C ARG A 38 13.48 15.74 2.79
N SER A 39 13.22 16.91 3.38
CA SER A 39 13.00 17.04 4.83
C SER A 39 11.72 16.31 5.23
N VAL A 40 10.64 16.57 4.50
CA VAL A 40 9.34 15.93 4.76
C VAL A 40 9.40 14.42 4.52
N LEU A 41 10.11 13.93 3.50
CA LEU A 41 10.31 12.49 3.29
C LEU A 41 11.08 11.85 4.46
N ALA A 42 12.10 12.52 4.99
CA ALA A 42 12.88 12.02 6.13
C ALA A 42 12.05 11.91 7.42
N GLU A 43 11.06 12.78 7.63
CA GLU A 43 10.11 12.68 8.75
C GLU A 43 9.27 11.39 8.74
N TYR A 44 9.15 10.74 7.57
CA TYR A 44 8.43 9.48 7.36
C TYR A 44 9.38 8.29 7.19
N ASP A 45 10.66 8.42 7.55
CA ASP A 45 11.73 7.44 7.33
C ASP A 45 11.94 7.06 5.85
N ILE A 46 11.49 7.93 4.92
CA ILE A 46 11.66 7.72 3.49
C ILE A 46 13.00 8.33 3.06
N ARG A 47 13.98 7.46 2.84
CA ARG A 47 15.30 7.85 2.32
C ARG A 47 15.27 7.94 0.80
N LEU A 48 15.68 9.09 0.28
CA LEU A 48 15.91 9.32 -1.13
C LEU A 48 17.40 9.18 -1.41
N ALA A 49 17.78 8.45 -2.46
CA ALA A 49 19.18 8.32 -2.85
C ALA A 49 19.78 9.70 -3.19
N ASP A 50 21.08 9.85 -2.97
CA ASP A 50 21.79 11.08 -3.32
C ASP A 50 21.65 11.38 -4.82
N GLY A 51 21.31 12.63 -5.16
CA GLY A 51 21.05 13.05 -6.54
C GLY A 51 19.70 12.63 -7.12
N ALA A 52 18.92 11.75 -6.46
CA ALA A 52 17.58 11.42 -6.92
C ALA A 52 16.61 12.59 -6.69
N CYS A 53 15.68 12.77 -7.64
CA CYS A 53 14.61 13.74 -7.54
C CYS A 53 13.49 13.20 -6.63
N PRO A 54 12.96 14.02 -5.72
CA PRO A 54 11.79 13.62 -4.93
C PRO A 54 10.59 13.35 -5.84
N PRO A 55 9.76 12.33 -5.53
CA PRO A 55 8.56 12.08 -6.31
C PRO A 55 7.56 13.22 -6.16
N VAL A 56 6.80 13.47 -7.22
CA VAL A 56 5.68 14.43 -7.19
C VAL A 56 4.52 13.79 -6.41
N LEU A 57 3.84 14.59 -5.58
CA LEU A 57 2.60 14.16 -4.94
C LEU A 57 1.53 13.96 -6.01
N PRO A 58 0.87 12.78 -6.08
CA PRO A 58 -0.23 12.60 -7.00
C PRO A 58 -1.38 13.56 -6.65
N PRO A 59 -2.17 13.97 -7.66
CA PRO A 59 -3.35 14.78 -7.43
C PRO A 59 -4.35 14.04 -6.53
N GLU A 60 -5.15 14.80 -5.79
CA GLU A 60 -6.27 14.23 -5.05
C GLU A 60 -7.22 13.51 -6.04
N PRO A 61 -7.63 12.27 -5.75
CA PRO A 61 -8.55 11.53 -6.61
C PRO A 61 -9.89 12.28 -6.66
N ARG A 62 -10.35 12.60 -7.87
CA ARG A 62 -11.66 13.23 -8.08
C ARG A 62 -12.70 12.14 -8.35
N GLY A 63 -13.72 12.04 -7.49
CA GLY A 63 -14.86 11.13 -7.66
C GLY A 63 -15.46 10.67 -6.32
N GLU A 64 -16.67 10.08 -6.36
CA GLU A 64 -17.21 9.34 -5.23
C GLU A 64 -16.40 8.06 -5.05
N LEU A 65 -15.67 7.96 -3.94
CA LEU A 65 -14.94 6.75 -3.58
C LEU A 65 -15.91 5.81 -2.86
N GLU A 66 -16.30 4.73 -3.53
CA GLU A 66 -16.98 3.61 -2.89
C GLU A 66 -15.92 2.68 -2.27
N VAL A 67 -15.90 2.62 -0.94
CA VAL A 67 -15.02 1.69 -0.21
C VAL A 67 -15.77 0.37 -0.07
N GLU A 68 -15.50 -0.57 -0.97
CA GLU A 68 -16.08 -1.91 -0.88
C GLU A 68 -15.32 -2.74 0.16
N LEU A 69 -16.06 -3.26 1.15
CA LEU A 69 -15.49 -4.08 2.21
C LEU A 69 -15.24 -5.51 1.67
N LEU A 70 -13.98 -5.84 1.43
CA LEU A 70 -13.58 -7.21 1.06
C LEU A 70 -13.71 -8.14 2.29
N THR A 71 -14.91 -8.68 2.53
CA THR A 71 -15.13 -9.73 3.54
C THR A 71 -14.68 -11.08 2.99
N GLY A 72 -13.37 -11.30 2.97
CA GLY A 72 -12.78 -12.59 2.62
C GLY A 72 -13.04 -13.66 3.68
N THR A 73 -14.20 -14.30 3.65
CA THR A 73 -14.38 -15.70 4.11
C THR A 73 -15.35 -16.39 3.16
N GLU A 74 -15.01 -16.39 1.88
CA GLU A 74 -15.54 -17.40 0.98
C GLU A 74 -14.47 -18.49 0.87
N ALA A 75 -14.49 -19.39 1.86
CA ALA A 75 -13.90 -20.70 1.64
C ALA A 75 -14.60 -21.28 0.40
N PRO A 76 -13.89 -21.65 -0.67
CA PRO A 76 -14.53 -22.33 -1.79
C PRO A 76 -15.26 -23.55 -1.23
N PRO A 77 -16.49 -23.87 -1.69
CA PRO A 77 -17.16 -25.09 -1.27
C PRO A 77 -16.18 -26.25 -1.50
N PRO A 78 -15.95 -27.11 -0.49
CA PRO A 78 -15.02 -28.22 -0.65
C PRO A 78 -15.43 -29.00 -1.92
N PRO A 79 -14.48 -29.35 -2.79
CA PRO A 79 -14.81 -30.13 -3.98
C PRO A 79 -15.56 -31.39 -3.54
N PRO A 80 -16.57 -31.87 -4.30
CA PRO A 80 -17.38 -33.04 -3.96
C PRO A 80 -16.54 -34.32 -3.76
N CYS A 81 -15.26 -34.29 -4.13
CA CYS A 81 -14.29 -35.36 -3.92
C CYS A 81 -13.85 -35.53 -2.45
N MET A 82 -14.08 -34.54 -1.57
CA MET A 82 -13.71 -34.60 -0.15
C MET A 82 -14.79 -35.20 0.76
N LEU A 83 -15.92 -35.64 0.19
CA LEU A 83 -16.93 -36.45 0.90
C LEU A 83 -16.57 -37.95 0.94
N SER A 84 -15.38 -38.33 0.44
CA SER A 84 -14.76 -39.64 0.67
C SER A 84 -13.73 -39.54 1.81
N LEU A 85 -14.16 -39.08 2.99
CA LEU A 85 -13.39 -39.18 4.22
C LEU A 85 -13.72 -40.48 4.96
N CYS A 86 -12.75 -40.94 5.75
CA CYS A 86 -12.80 -42.00 6.78
C CYS A 86 -12.42 -43.42 6.33
N PHE A 87 -11.12 -43.74 6.44
CA PHE A 87 -10.55 -44.84 7.26
C PHE A 87 -9.11 -45.11 6.79
N CYS A 88 -8.11 -44.36 7.25
CA CYS A 88 -6.70 -44.80 7.14
C CYS A 88 -5.73 -44.09 8.11
N LEU A 89 -6.08 -42.97 8.74
CA LEU A 89 -5.17 -42.27 9.67
C LEU A 89 -5.55 -42.38 11.15
N ALA A 90 -6.41 -43.33 11.49
CA ALA A 90 -6.62 -43.74 12.87
C ALA A 90 -6.27 -45.23 13.01
N VAL A 91 -5.11 -45.48 13.64
CA VAL A 91 -4.57 -46.78 14.10
C VAL A 91 -3.95 -47.65 12.99
N GLN A 92 -2.63 -47.59 12.82
CA GLN A 92 -1.70 -48.49 13.53
C GLN A 92 -0.24 -48.07 13.32
#